data_AF-A0A1H3KAR4-F1
#
_entry.id   AF-A0A1H3KAR4-F1
#
_cell.length_a   1.000
_cell.length_b   1.000
_cell.length_c   1.000
_cell.angle_alpha   90.00
_cell.angle_beta   90.00
_cell.angle_gamma   90.00
#
_symmetry.space_group_name_H-M   'P 1'
#
loop_
_entity.id
_entity.type
_entity.pdbx_description
1 polymer ?
#
loop_
_entity_poly.entity_id
_entity_poly.type
_entity_poly.pdbx_seq_one_letter_code
_entity_poly.pdbx_strand_id
1 'polypeptide(L)'
;MLYLGKANTAYPARQGPKVPSVFRWRPLRRTMRGMASGTAEDPWQLTTAPGSSSYTMYRDETVDPPTLVCQVGSTTLKYQLRAIDDLHAWLKEQGDWVPLGAADEQKPAPEGSVEAWGRSEQNPVGGWYGLRKGYRGRFGMYLPPLLEQLGLVELTHDARNNSVRAL
;
A
#
# COMPACT_ATOMS: atom_id res chain seq x y z
N MET A 1 -39.62 -35.93 -56.37
CA MET A 1 -39.52 -37.32 -56.87
C MET A 1 -38.07 -37.77 -56.63
N LEU A 2 -37.90 -38.85 -55.85
CA LEU A 2 -36.71 -39.73 -55.70
C LEU A 2 -35.40 -39.09 -55.14
N TYR A 3 -34.92 -39.36 -53.90
CA TYR A 3 -34.42 -40.56 -53.19
C TYR A 3 -32.88 -40.80 -53.27
N LEU A 4 -32.29 -41.04 -52.08
CA LEU A 4 -30.98 -41.64 -51.74
C LEU A 4 -29.70 -40.80 -52.03
N GLY A 5 -28.67 -40.78 -51.17
CA GLY A 5 -28.37 -41.59 -50.00
C GLY A 5 -27.08 -41.14 -49.29
N LYS A 6 -26.84 -41.79 -48.15
CA LYS A 6 -25.91 -41.49 -47.05
C LYS A 6 -24.41 -41.46 -47.43
N ALA A 7 -23.62 -40.66 -46.70
CA ALA A 7 -22.26 -41.00 -46.31
C ALA A 7 -21.91 -40.36 -44.95
N ASN A 8 -21.86 -41.20 -43.91
CA ASN A 8 -21.31 -40.89 -42.60
C ASN A 8 -19.80 -41.11 -42.67
N THR A 9 -19.00 -40.05 -42.60
CA THR A 9 -17.53 -40.19 -42.48
C THR A 9 -17.15 -40.01 -41.02
N ALA A 10 -16.89 -41.14 -40.36
CA ALA A 10 -16.32 -41.18 -39.03
C ALA A 10 -14.85 -40.76 -39.06
N TYR A 11 -14.47 -39.81 -38.20
CA TYR A 11 -13.07 -39.44 -37.96
C TYR A 11 -12.41 -40.49 -37.04
N PRO A 12 -11.14 -40.88 -37.28
CA PRO A 12 -10.44 -41.81 -36.40
C PRO A 12 -9.99 -41.12 -35.11
N ALA A 13 -10.24 -41.80 -33.98
CA ALA A 13 -9.77 -41.41 -32.66
C ALA A 13 -8.24 -41.46 -32.58
N ARG A 14 -7.60 -40.31 -32.36
CA ARG A 14 -6.16 -40.24 -32.04
C ARG A 14 -5.98 -40.55 -30.55
N GLN A 15 -5.22 -41.61 -30.26
CA GLN A 15 -4.77 -41.94 -28.92
C GLN A 15 -3.75 -40.89 -28.46
N GLY A 16 -4.08 -40.16 -27.40
CA GLY A 16 -3.13 -39.27 -26.71
C GLY A 16 -2.04 -40.06 -25.98
N PRO A 17 -0.86 -39.47 -25.74
CA PRO A 17 0.24 -40.16 -25.09
C PRO A 17 -0.11 -40.58 -23.66
N LYS A 18 0.20 -41.83 -23.32
CA LYS A 18 0.09 -42.39 -21.97
C LYS A 18 1.16 -41.75 -21.07
N VAL A 19 0.72 -41.03 -20.04
CA VAL A 19 1.60 -40.49 -19.00
C VAL A 19 2.06 -41.61 -18.05
N PRO A 20 3.36 -41.75 -17.74
CA PRO A 20 3.79 -42.68 -16.72
C PRO A 20 3.53 -42.10 -15.33
N SER A 21 2.71 -42.83 -14.56
CA SER A 21 2.60 -42.72 -13.12
C SER A 21 3.95 -43.06 -12.49
N VAL A 22 4.56 -42.07 -11.83
CA VAL A 22 5.33 -42.14 -10.57
C VAL A 22 6.28 -40.94 -10.49
N PHE A 23 5.76 -39.76 -10.14
CA PHE A 23 6.58 -38.78 -9.43
C PHE A 23 5.75 -38.17 -8.30
N ARG A 24 6.19 -38.54 -7.11
CA ARG A 24 5.78 -38.08 -5.79
C ARG A 24 5.50 -36.58 -5.79
N TRP A 25 4.23 -36.23 -5.58
CA TRP A 25 3.77 -34.88 -5.30
C TRP A 25 4.47 -34.40 -4.01
N ARG A 26 5.49 -33.55 -4.14
CA ARG A 26 5.89 -32.65 -3.05
C ARG A 26 5.03 -31.41 -3.25
N PRO A 27 4.26 -30.95 -2.26
CA PRO A 27 3.75 -29.59 -2.36
C PRO A 27 4.98 -28.69 -2.41
N LEU A 28 5.23 -28.08 -3.56
CA LEU A 28 5.89 -26.79 -3.57
C LEU A 28 4.97 -25.91 -2.73
N ARG A 29 5.30 -25.82 -1.43
CA ARG A 29 4.95 -24.64 -0.65
C ARG A 29 5.59 -23.49 -1.42
N ARG A 30 4.85 -22.93 -2.36
CA ARG A 30 5.09 -21.60 -2.86
C ARG A 30 4.73 -20.74 -1.67
N THR A 31 5.68 -20.56 -0.75
CA THR A 31 5.65 -19.44 0.18
C THR A 31 5.45 -18.24 -0.73
N MET A 32 4.26 -17.62 -0.71
CA MET A 32 4.21 -16.19 -0.98
C MET A 32 5.30 -15.60 -0.08
N ARG A 33 6.31 -15.02 -0.70
CA ARG A 33 7.38 -14.31 0.00
C ARG A 33 6.66 -13.32 0.91
N GLY A 34 6.70 -13.57 2.22
CA GLY A 34 5.84 -12.90 3.19
C GLY A 34 6.03 -11.40 3.06
N MET A 35 4.98 -10.68 2.67
CA MET A 35 4.95 -9.25 2.93
C MET A 35 4.99 -9.10 4.45
N ALA A 36 5.87 -8.22 4.94
CA ALA A 36 5.95 -7.93 6.36
C ALA A 36 4.55 -7.61 6.90
N SER A 37 4.23 -8.19 8.05
CA SER A 37 2.91 -8.12 8.67
C SER A 37 2.60 -6.74 9.26
N GLY A 38 3.62 -5.88 9.40
CA GLY A 38 3.48 -4.55 9.99
C GLY A 38 3.42 -4.58 11.50
N THR A 39 4.09 -5.55 12.13
CA THR A 39 4.23 -5.68 13.58
C THR A 39 5.61 -5.19 14.02
N ALA A 40 5.83 -4.98 15.32
CA ALA A 40 7.14 -4.55 15.82
C ALA A 40 8.26 -5.56 15.50
N GLU A 41 7.93 -6.86 15.47
CA GLU A 41 8.86 -7.95 15.16
C GLU A 41 9.08 -8.12 13.65
N ASP A 42 8.11 -7.71 12.85
CA ASP A 42 8.11 -7.84 11.39
C ASP A 42 7.55 -6.54 10.75
N PRO A 43 8.33 -5.45 10.80
CA PRO A 43 7.88 -4.14 10.33
C PRO A 43 7.91 -4.07 8.80
N TRP A 44 7.06 -3.23 8.22
CA TRP A 44 7.16 -2.88 6.81
C TRP A 44 8.48 -2.20 6.51
N GLN A 45 9.11 -2.62 5.42
CA GLN A 45 10.28 -1.98 4.84
C GLN A 45 9.79 -1.09 3.70
N LEU A 46 10.01 0.22 3.81
CA LEU A 46 9.44 1.22 2.93
C LEU A 46 10.52 2.15 2.40
N THR A 47 10.22 2.81 1.28
CA THR A 47 11.06 3.86 0.71
C THR A 47 10.19 5.10 0.50
N THR A 48 10.77 6.29 0.65
CA THR A 48 10.06 7.54 0.33
C THR A 48 9.65 7.56 -1.14
N ALA A 49 8.64 8.36 -1.50
CA ALA A 49 8.13 8.42 -2.89
C ALA A 49 9.23 8.65 -3.94
N PRO A 50 10.21 9.56 -3.76
CA PRO A 50 11.32 9.70 -4.72
C PRO A 50 12.33 8.55 -4.76
N GLY A 51 12.21 7.55 -3.87
CA GLY A 51 13.15 6.43 -3.76
C GLY A 51 14.45 6.76 -3.01
N SER A 52 14.58 7.94 -2.41
CA SER A 52 15.85 8.45 -1.89
C SER A 52 16.22 7.98 -0.48
N SER A 53 15.24 7.57 0.33
CA SER A 53 15.45 7.18 1.73
C SER A 53 14.60 5.97 2.11
N SER A 54 15.22 4.99 2.75
CA SER A 54 14.53 3.82 3.33
C SER A 54 14.14 4.07 4.79
N TYR A 55 13.03 3.48 5.21
CA TYR A 55 12.54 3.55 6.59
C TYR A 55 11.67 2.33 6.90
N THR A 56 11.35 2.13 8.18
CA THR A 56 10.41 1.09 8.59
C THR A 56 9.17 1.66 9.26
N MET A 57 8.07 0.92 9.16
CA MET A 57 6.85 1.20 9.91
C MET A 57 6.26 -0.05 10.53
N TYR A 58 5.63 0.11 11.70
CA TYR A 58 4.84 -0.94 12.32
C TYR A 58 3.69 -0.36 13.14
N ARG A 59 2.66 -1.18 13.31
CA ARG A 59 1.52 -0.88 14.18
C ARG A 59 1.85 -1.22 15.63
N ASP A 60 1.49 -0.33 16.53
CA ASP A 60 1.49 -0.51 17.97
C ASP A 60 0.08 -0.28 18.49
N GLU A 61 -0.68 -1.37 18.61
CA GLU A 61 -2.06 -1.36 19.13
C GLU A 61 -2.10 -1.48 20.66
N THR A 62 -0.94 -1.52 21.33
CA THR A 62 -0.84 -1.66 22.79
C THR A 62 -0.93 -0.33 23.54
N VAL A 63 -0.87 0.78 22.79
CA VAL A 63 -0.94 2.15 23.31
C VAL A 63 -2.26 2.81 22.91
N ASP A 64 -2.70 3.81 23.69
CA ASP A 64 -3.89 4.62 23.42
C ASP A 64 -3.51 6.10 23.19
N PRO A 65 -3.75 6.67 21.99
CA PRO A 65 -4.34 6.03 20.83
C PRO A 65 -3.40 5.01 20.17
N PRO A 66 -3.94 3.96 19.51
CA PRO A 66 -3.14 3.04 18.69
C PRO A 66 -2.27 3.82 17.73
N THR A 67 -1.01 3.42 17.62
CA THR A 67 0.04 4.23 17.00
C THR A 67 0.69 3.49 15.83
N LEU A 68 0.95 4.20 14.75
CA LEU A 68 1.87 3.80 13.71
C LEU A 68 3.26 4.38 14.03
N VAL A 69 4.22 3.50 14.30
CA VAL A 69 5.59 3.88 14.59
C VAL A 69 6.37 3.89 13.28
N CYS A 70 7.06 5.00 12.99
CA CYS A 70 7.91 5.18 11.81
C CYS A 70 9.36 5.39 12.27
N GLN A 71 10.27 4.53 11.82
CA GLN A 71 11.68 4.57 12.18
C GLN A 71 12.55 4.92 10.97
N VAL A 72 13.29 6.02 11.07
CA VAL A 72 14.18 6.56 10.03
C VAL A 72 15.56 6.77 10.63
N GLY A 73 16.49 5.86 10.36
CA GLY A 73 17.80 5.87 11.03
C GLY A 73 17.65 5.77 12.55
N SER A 74 18.12 6.77 13.29
CA SER A 74 17.93 6.89 14.75
C SER A 74 16.67 7.66 15.16
N THR A 75 15.92 8.20 14.20
CA THR A 75 14.77 9.05 14.46
C THR A 75 13.48 8.27 14.42
N THR A 76 12.69 8.36 15.49
CA THR A 76 11.33 7.79 15.54
C THR A 76 10.28 8.89 15.39
N LEU A 77 9.40 8.75 14.41
CA LEU A 77 8.15 9.49 14.28
C LEU A 77 6.99 8.58 14.70
N LYS A 78 5.88 9.19 15.14
CA LYS A 78 4.68 8.47 15.57
C LYS A 78 3.46 9.16 14.99
N TYR A 79 2.58 8.38 14.39
CA TYR A 79 1.28 8.83 13.88
C TYR A 79 0.17 8.04 14.56
N GLN A 80 -1.04 8.57 14.69
CA GLN A 80 -2.17 7.72 15.09
C GLN A 80 -2.41 6.66 13.99
N LEU A 81 -2.62 5.41 14.39
CA LEU A 81 -2.78 4.28 13.48
C LEU A 81 -3.96 4.46 12.51
N ARG A 82 -5.06 5.04 13.01
CA ARG A 82 -6.26 5.38 12.21
C ARG A 82 -5.99 6.30 11.02
N ALA A 83 -4.82 6.95 10.96
CA ALA A 83 -4.43 7.77 9.82
C ALA A 83 -4.41 7.00 8.50
N ILE A 84 -4.19 5.68 8.52
CA ILE A 84 -4.24 4.83 7.32
C ILE A 84 -5.64 4.89 6.70
N ASP A 85 -6.66 4.59 7.51
CA ASP A 85 -8.04 4.52 7.04
C ASP A 85 -8.60 5.90 6.74
N ASP A 86 -8.34 6.88 7.62
CA ASP A 86 -8.82 8.25 7.46
C ASP A 86 -8.22 8.89 6.20
N LEU A 87 -6.92 8.71 5.93
CA LEU A 87 -6.28 9.28 4.73
C LEU A 87 -6.85 8.64 3.47
N HIS A 88 -7.01 7.32 3.48
CA HIS A 88 -7.57 6.62 2.33
C HIS A 88 -9.02 7.04 2.06
N ALA A 89 -9.85 7.19 3.09
CA ALA A 89 -11.22 7.68 2.95
C ALA A 89 -11.24 9.10 2.37
N TRP A 90 -10.43 10.00 2.90
CA TRP A 90 -10.33 11.37 2.41
C TRP A 90 -9.85 11.45 0.95
N LEU A 91 -8.87 10.62 0.55
CA LEU A 91 -8.40 10.57 -0.83
C LEU A 91 -9.48 10.09 -1.81
N LYS A 92 -10.37 9.18 -1.39
CA LYS A 92 -11.53 8.78 -2.22
C LYS A 92 -12.50 9.93 -2.44
N GLU A 93 -12.70 10.76 -1.41
CA GLU A 93 -13.55 11.95 -1.52
C GLU A 93 -12.94 13.00 -2.47
N GLN A 94 -11.61 13.10 -2.51
CA GLN A 94 -10.94 13.98 -3.48
C GLN A 94 -11.14 13.50 -4.92
N GLY A 95 -11.10 12.18 -5.14
CA GLY A 95 -11.36 11.58 -6.46
C GLY A 95 -10.32 11.89 -7.54
N ASP A 96 -9.21 12.56 -7.19
CA ASP A 96 -8.12 12.95 -8.09
C ASP A 96 -6.77 12.89 -7.37
N TRP A 97 -5.69 13.19 -8.09
CA TRP A 97 -4.33 13.27 -7.55
C TRP A 97 -4.18 14.43 -6.58
N VAL A 98 -3.68 14.11 -5.38
CA VAL A 98 -3.40 15.05 -4.31
C VAL A 98 -1.89 15.18 -4.12
N PRO A 99 -1.31 16.39 -4.11
CA PRO A 99 0.10 16.60 -3.82
C PRO A 99 0.48 16.08 -2.43
N LEU A 100 1.65 15.45 -2.30
CA LEU A 100 2.13 14.98 -0.98
C LEU A 100 2.40 16.14 -0.02
N GLY A 101 3.03 17.21 -0.52
CA GLY A 101 3.30 18.45 0.23
C GLY A 101 4.18 18.26 1.48
N ALA A 102 5.01 17.22 1.52
CA ALA A 102 5.83 16.86 2.67
C ALA A 102 6.54 18.08 3.31
N ALA A 103 6.27 18.32 4.60
CA ALA A 103 6.83 19.46 5.32
C ALA A 103 7.11 19.11 6.80
N ASP A 104 8.18 19.67 7.35
CA ASP A 104 8.47 19.58 8.78
C ASP A 104 7.37 20.26 9.62
N GLU A 105 7.29 19.94 10.92
CA GLU A 105 6.31 20.53 11.85
C GLU A 105 6.37 22.07 11.88
N GLN A 106 7.58 22.63 11.77
CA GLN A 106 7.81 24.08 11.86
C GLN A 106 7.63 24.80 10.52
N LYS A 107 7.46 24.07 9.42
CA LYS A 107 7.31 24.64 8.08
C LYS A 107 5.83 24.66 7.67
N PRO A 108 5.39 25.68 6.91
CA PRO A 108 4.06 25.66 6.33
C PRO A 108 3.92 24.45 5.41
N ALA A 109 2.77 23.78 5.48
CA ALA A 109 2.40 22.75 4.52
C ALA A 109 1.69 23.40 3.33
N PRO A 110 1.97 22.97 2.09
CA PRO A 110 1.23 23.44 0.91
C PRO A 110 -0.26 23.17 1.06
N GLU A 111 -1.09 24.18 0.81
CA GLU A 111 -2.54 24.02 0.85
C GLU A 111 -3.03 22.96 -0.15
N GLY A 112 -4.08 22.22 0.21
CA GLY A 112 -4.61 21.14 -0.61
C GLY A 112 -3.73 19.88 -0.66
N SER A 113 -2.66 19.80 0.11
CA SER A 113 -1.78 18.62 0.17
C SER A 113 -2.14 17.64 1.28
N VAL A 114 -1.64 16.40 1.14
CA VAL A 114 -1.72 15.37 2.18
C VAL A 114 -1.12 15.85 3.51
N GLU A 115 0.02 16.54 3.44
CA GLU A 115 0.66 17.09 4.64
C GLU A 115 -0.20 18.16 5.34
N ALA A 116 -0.86 19.03 4.57
CA ALA A 116 -1.75 20.04 5.13
C ALA A 116 -3.01 19.40 5.76
N TRP A 117 -3.59 18.40 5.09
CA TRP A 117 -4.71 17.64 5.64
C TRP A 117 -4.32 16.90 6.95
N GLY A 118 -3.14 16.27 7.00
CA GLY A 118 -2.68 15.50 8.16
C GLY A 118 -2.42 16.31 9.43
N ARG A 119 -2.43 17.64 9.33
CA ARG A 119 -2.28 18.60 10.44
C ARG A 119 -3.45 19.56 10.60
N SER A 120 -4.54 19.35 9.86
CA SER A 120 -5.71 20.24 9.82
C SER A 120 -6.63 20.03 11.02
N GLU A 121 -7.20 21.10 11.57
CA GLU A 121 -8.27 21.03 12.57
C GLU A 121 -9.57 20.45 12.02
N GLN A 122 -9.72 20.36 10.69
CA GLN A 122 -10.90 19.84 10.02
C GLN A 122 -10.80 18.34 9.71
N ASN A 123 -9.66 17.70 9.97
CA ASN A 123 -9.54 16.25 9.79
C ASN A 123 -10.23 15.49 10.94
N PRO A 124 -10.47 14.18 10.81
CA PRO A 124 -11.19 13.39 11.82
C PRO A 124 -10.62 13.41 13.25
N VAL A 125 -9.35 13.80 13.44
CA VAL A 125 -8.71 13.90 14.76
C VAL A 125 -8.62 15.33 15.29
N GLY A 126 -9.10 16.32 14.54
CA GLY A 126 -9.14 17.72 14.96
C GLY A 126 -7.75 18.36 15.09
N GLY A 127 -6.75 17.91 14.31
CA GLY A 127 -5.41 18.46 14.37
C GLY A 127 -4.33 17.53 13.80
N TRP A 128 -3.28 17.28 14.58
CA TRP A 128 -2.14 16.50 14.12
C TRP A 128 -2.38 15.00 14.28
N TYR A 129 -2.23 14.24 13.18
CA TYR A 129 -2.01 12.79 13.29
C TYR A 129 -0.66 12.47 13.92
N GLY A 130 0.34 13.34 13.73
CA GLY A 130 1.66 13.21 14.35
C GLY A 130 1.61 13.43 15.87
N LEU A 131 2.15 12.47 16.62
CA LEU A 131 2.04 12.42 18.08
C LEU A 131 3.27 12.97 18.82
N ARG A 132 4.46 12.93 18.19
CA ARG A 132 5.71 13.33 18.85
C ARG A 132 6.06 14.78 18.53
N LYS A 133 5.99 15.66 19.54
CA LYS A 133 6.41 17.08 19.42
C LYS A 133 7.82 17.21 18.83
N GLY A 134 7.98 18.12 17.87
CA GLY A 134 9.20 18.29 17.06
C GLY A 134 9.27 17.35 15.84
N TYR A 135 8.36 16.37 15.75
CA TYR A 135 8.29 15.34 14.71
C TYR A 135 6.84 15.05 14.30
N ARG A 136 5.93 16.02 14.44
CA ARG A 136 4.51 15.82 14.07
C ARG A 136 4.24 15.93 12.57
N GLY A 137 5.12 16.63 11.84
CA GLY A 137 5.05 16.74 10.38
C GLY A 137 5.64 15.55 9.64
N ARG A 138 6.03 15.78 8.39
CA ARG A 138 6.50 14.77 7.44
C ARG A 138 5.46 13.66 7.21
N PHE A 139 4.21 13.96 7.49
CA PHE A 139 3.08 13.07 7.28
C PHE A 139 2.94 12.69 5.81
N GLY A 140 3.00 13.68 4.92
CA GLY A 140 2.98 13.48 3.46
C GLY A 140 4.25 12.83 2.91
N MET A 141 5.33 12.72 3.72
CA MET A 141 6.55 12.03 3.31
C MET A 141 6.47 10.52 3.55
N TYR A 142 5.95 10.12 4.71
CA TYR A 142 6.06 8.75 5.19
C TYR A 142 4.76 7.96 5.16
N LEU A 143 3.59 8.60 5.27
CA LEU A 143 2.34 7.83 5.25
C LEU A 143 1.94 7.33 3.85
N PRO A 144 2.04 8.12 2.76
CA PRO A 144 1.61 7.69 1.44
C PRO A 144 2.28 6.41 0.91
N PRO A 145 3.61 6.19 1.04
CA PRO A 145 4.22 4.94 0.59
C PRO A 145 3.76 3.72 1.40
N LEU A 146 3.33 3.89 2.67
CA LEU A 146 2.69 2.81 3.40
C LEU A 146 1.34 2.45 2.77
N LEU A 147 0.50 3.44 2.43
CA LEU A 147 -0.78 3.16 1.79
C LEU A 147 -0.59 2.45 0.44
N GLU A 148 0.45 2.80 -0.31
CA GLU A 148 0.80 2.12 -1.56
C GLU A 148 1.19 0.66 -1.30
N GLN A 149 2.06 0.42 -0.31
CA GLN A 149 2.46 -0.93 0.11
C GLN A 149 1.27 -1.79 0.54
N LEU A 150 0.23 -1.17 1.12
CA LEU A 150 -1.02 -1.81 1.52
C LEU A 150 -2.01 -1.99 0.36
N GLY A 151 -1.70 -1.49 -0.84
CA GLY A 151 -2.57 -1.57 -2.02
C GLY A 151 -3.80 -0.67 -1.93
N LEU A 152 -3.72 0.46 -1.23
CA LEU A 152 -4.83 1.39 -1.01
C LEU A 152 -4.79 2.62 -1.94
N VAL A 153 -3.61 2.94 -2.47
CA VAL A 153 -3.40 4.15 -3.28
C VAL A 153 -2.46 3.86 -4.44
N GLU A 154 -2.51 4.71 -5.45
CA GLU A 154 -1.44 4.90 -6.42
C GLU A 154 -0.59 6.10 -6.02
N LEU A 155 0.73 5.99 -6.17
CA LEU A 155 1.69 7.01 -5.82
C LEU A 155 2.60 7.33 -7.02
N THR A 156 2.90 8.60 -7.24
CA THR A 156 3.94 8.97 -8.21
C THR A 156 5.33 8.83 -7.58
N HIS A 157 6.34 8.50 -8.39
CA HIS A 157 7.72 8.28 -7.97
C HIS A 157 8.72 9.15 -8.74
N ASP A 158 8.42 10.44 -8.83
CA ASP A 158 9.29 11.46 -9.40
C ASP A 158 10.32 11.96 -8.38
N ALA A 159 11.36 12.64 -8.88
CA ALA A 159 12.39 13.25 -8.03
C ALA A 159 11.84 14.30 -7.05
N ARG A 160 10.69 14.92 -7.37
CA ARG A 160 10.03 15.96 -6.56
C ARG A 160 8.55 16.10 -6.95
N ASN A 161 7.78 16.79 -6.10
CA ASN A 161 6.37 17.13 -6.35
C ASN A 161 5.46 15.91 -6.57
N ASN A 162 5.73 14.83 -5.84
CA ASN A 162 4.92 13.63 -5.92
C ASN A 162 3.48 13.87 -5.46
N SER A 163 2.58 13.04 -5.97
CA SER A 163 1.15 13.05 -5.67
C SER A 163 0.64 11.64 -5.43
N VAL A 164 -0.51 11.53 -4.77
CA VAL A 164 -1.16 10.27 -4.42
C VAL A 164 -2.65 10.34 -4.76
N ARG A 165 -3.25 9.21 -5.13
CA ARG A 165 -4.71 9.08 -5.29
C ARG A 165 -5.20 7.73 -4.76
N ALA A 166 -6.44 7.66 -4.30
CA ALA A 166 -7.04 6.40 -3.86
C ALA A 166 -7.31 5.43 -5.02
N LEU A 167 -7.27 4.13 -4.72
CA LEU A 167 -7.71 3.03 -5.58
C LEU A 167 -9.19 2.67 -5.39
#